data_AF-A0A5C6C7P0-F1
#
_entry.id   AF-A0A5C6C7P0-F1
#
_cell.length_a   1.000
_cell.length_b   1.000
_cell.length_c   1.000
_cell.angle_alpha   90.00
_cell.angle_beta   90.00
_cell.angle_gamma   90.00
#
_symmetry.space_group_name_H-M   'P 1'
#
loop_
_entity.id
_entity.type
_entity.pdbx_description
1 polymer ?
#
loop_
_entity_poly.entity_id
_entity_poly.type
_entity_poly.pdbx_seq_one_letter_code
_entity_poly.pdbx_strand_id
1 'polypeptide(L)'
;MRLICLCLLTLAIGCNTQEGVQLPSPVTKGNLVSTLEQVANTGQYEDDVLTALTMGLEEAGMMDEAAHIQQWPAIDNQAKVKQLAKQVASRVTKRLASSNH
;
A
#
# COMPACT_ATOMS: atom_id res chain seq x y z
N MET A 1 36.58 41.91 37.30
CA MET A 1 36.66 41.00 36.13
C MET A 1 35.39 40.17 36.08
N ARG A 2 34.55 40.41 35.05
CA ARG A 2 33.61 39.50 34.34
C ARG A 2 32.95 38.40 35.23
N LEU A 3 31.76 38.58 35.81
CA LEU A 3 30.44 38.40 35.16
C LEU A 3 30.49 37.54 33.90
N ILE A 4 30.01 36.29 33.98
CA ILE A 4 29.15 35.55 33.01
C ILE A 4 28.80 34.19 33.66
N CYS A 5 27.78 34.20 34.51
CA CYS A 5 26.83 33.09 34.62
C CYS A 5 25.70 33.46 33.66
N LEU A 6 25.68 32.90 32.45
CA LEU A 6 24.58 33.11 31.51
C LEU A 6 24.55 31.99 30.46
N CYS A 7 23.35 31.39 30.34
CA CYS A 7 22.89 30.47 29.31
C CYS A 7 23.41 29.02 29.47
N LEU A 8 22.89 28.18 30.38
CA LEU A 8 21.50 27.69 30.42
C LEU A 8 20.87 27.57 29.03
N LEU A 9 20.58 26.32 28.65
CA LEU A 9 19.39 25.95 27.88
C LEU A 9 19.28 26.56 26.46
N THR A 10 20.17 26.17 25.57
CA THR A 10 19.76 25.88 24.18
C THR A 10 19.77 24.37 24.03
N LEU A 11 18.97 23.66 24.83
CA LEU A 11 17.62 23.27 24.43
C LEU A 11 17.64 22.76 22.98
N ALA A 12 17.67 21.44 22.90
CA ALA A 12 17.49 20.65 21.70
C ALA A 12 16.29 21.18 20.91
N ILE A 13 16.57 21.95 19.87
CA ILE A 13 15.66 22.11 18.74
C ILE A 13 16.32 21.38 17.57
N GLY A 14 16.64 20.11 17.81
CA GLY A 14 16.54 19.11 16.75
C GLY A 14 15.05 18.88 16.58
N CYS A 15 14.41 19.74 15.79
CA CYS A 15 13.07 19.52 15.29
C CYS A 15 13.19 18.23 14.46
N ASN A 16 12.92 17.09 15.10
CA ASN A 16 12.83 15.82 14.42
C ASN A 16 11.58 15.96 13.57
N THR A 17 11.75 16.32 12.29
CA THR A 17 10.66 16.34 11.33
C THR A 17 10.12 14.93 11.35
N GLN A 18 9.00 14.75 12.03
CA GLN A 18 8.22 13.54 11.94
C GLN A 18 7.67 13.58 10.52
N GLU A 19 8.46 13.07 9.56
CA GLU A 19 8.00 12.76 8.22
C GLU A 19 6.92 11.70 8.41
N GLY A 20 5.68 12.17 8.62
CA GLY A 20 4.52 11.30 8.67
C GLY A 20 4.47 10.61 7.32
N VAL A 21 4.66 9.29 7.32
CA VAL A 21 4.52 8.46 6.12
C VAL A 21 3.09 8.70 5.62
N GLN A 22 2.96 9.44 4.52
CA GLN A 22 1.67 9.73 3.92
C GLN A 22 1.24 8.46 3.18
N LEU A 23 0.23 7.78 3.71
CA LEU A 23 -0.33 6.60 3.05
C LEU A 23 -1.06 7.02 1.76
N PRO A 24 -0.98 6.21 0.69
CA PRO A 24 -1.75 6.46 -0.51
C PRO A 24 -3.25 6.30 -0.23
N SER A 25 -4.08 6.88 -1.11
CA SER A 25 -5.52 6.64 -1.05
C SER A 25 -5.86 5.20 -1.44
N PRO A 26 -6.82 4.54 -0.77
CA PRO A 26 -7.25 3.20 -1.15
C PRO A 26 -7.75 3.13 -2.60
N VAL A 27 -7.49 2.02 -3.28
CA VAL A 27 -8.14 1.73 -4.56
C VAL A 27 -9.62 1.49 -4.31
N THR A 28 -10.47 2.28 -4.96
CA THR A 28 -11.93 2.15 -4.79
C THR A 28 -12.41 0.77 -5.24
N LYS A 29 -13.49 0.28 -4.62
CA LYS A 29 -14.10 -1.03 -4.94
C LYS A 29 -14.36 -1.24 -6.45
N GLY A 30 -14.78 -0.18 -7.17
CA GLY A 30 -15.03 -0.22 -8.61
C GLY A 30 -13.76 -0.34 -9.47
N ASN A 31 -12.60 0.06 -8.94
CA ASN A 31 -11.31 0.05 -9.64
C ASN A 31 -10.40 -1.12 -9.23
N LEU A 32 -10.78 -1.92 -8.21
CA LEU A 32 -9.95 -3.05 -7.75
C LEU A 32 -9.59 -4.02 -8.87
N VAL A 33 -10.58 -4.42 -9.68
CA VAL A 33 -10.37 -5.39 -10.75
C VAL A 33 -9.48 -4.81 -11.85
N SER A 34 -9.73 -3.59 -12.30
CA SER A 34 -8.96 -2.98 -13.38
C SER A 34 -7.51 -2.71 -12.97
N THR A 35 -7.26 -2.27 -11.74
CA THR A 35 -5.90 -2.10 -11.22
C THR A 35 -5.17 -3.45 -11.12
N LEU A 36 -5.83 -4.51 -10.66
CA LEU A 36 -5.25 -5.86 -10.62
C LEU A 36 -4.97 -6.42 -12.03
N GLU A 37 -5.84 -6.15 -13.00
CA GLU A 37 -5.63 -6.53 -14.39
C GLU A 37 -4.46 -5.78 -15.02
N GLN A 38 -4.26 -4.50 -14.67
CA GLN A 38 -3.08 -3.76 -15.09
C GLN A 38 -1.80 -4.44 -14.59
N VAL A 39 -1.74 -4.81 -13.30
CA VAL A 39 -0.60 -5.57 -12.76
C VAL A 39 -0.49 -6.95 -13.40
N ALA A 40 -1.60 -7.61 -13.71
CA ALA A 40 -1.59 -8.90 -14.42
C ALA A 40 -1.02 -8.78 -15.84
N ASN A 41 -1.18 -7.64 -16.49
CA ASN A 41 -0.70 -7.38 -17.85
C ASN A 41 0.77 -6.96 -17.87
N THR A 42 1.18 -6.11 -16.94
CA THR A 42 2.55 -5.57 -16.90
C THR A 42 3.49 -6.41 -16.05
N GLY A 43 3.00 -7.04 -14.98
CA GLY A 43 3.81 -7.66 -13.93
C GLY A 43 4.60 -6.64 -13.10
N GLN A 44 4.27 -5.35 -13.25
CA GLN A 44 4.95 -4.24 -12.62
C GLN A 44 3.93 -3.43 -11.81
N TYR A 45 4.39 -2.89 -10.69
CA TYR A 45 3.65 -2.02 -9.80
C TYR A 45 4.63 -1.11 -9.07
N GLU A 46 4.15 0.05 -8.62
CA GLU A 46 4.86 0.89 -7.66
C GLU A 46 4.47 0.46 -6.24
N ASP A 47 5.30 0.77 -5.25
CA ASP A 47 5.06 0.37 -3.85
C ASP A 47 3.73 0.93 -3.32
N ASP A 48 3.39 2.16 -3.74
CA ASP A 48 2.13 2.81 -3.38
C ASP A 48 0.91 2.10 -3.99
N VAL A 49 1.05 1.46 -5.16
CA VAL A 49 -0.04 0.73 -5.81
C VAL A 49 -0.40 -0.51 -5.00
N LEU A 50 0.58 -1.25 -4.49
CA LEU A 50 0.31 -2.41 -3.64
C LEU A 50 -0.32 -2.01 -2.31
N THR A 51 0.14 -0.91 -1.72
CA THR A 51 -0.41 -0.37 -0.48
C THR A 51 -1.86 0.06 -0.69
N ALA A 52 -2.14 0.83 -1.74
CA ALA A 52 -3.48 1.27 -2.11
C ALA A 52 -4.42 0.10 -2.45
N LEU A 53 -3.92 -0.92 -3.15
CA LEU A 53 -4.67 -2.16 -3.45
C LEU A 53 -5.00 -2.93 -2.18
N THR A 54 -4.04 -3.06 -1.26
CA THR A 54 -4.24 -3.74 0.02
C THR A 54 -5.34 -3.04 0.82
N MET A 55 -5.24 -1.72 0.99
CA MET A 55 -6.25 -0.91 1.68
C MET A 55 -7.62 -1.03 1.01
N GLY A 56 -7.69 -0.95 -0.32
CA GLY A 56 -8.95 -1.08 -1.06
C GLY A 56 -9.61 -2.45 -0.93
N LEU A 57 -8.82 -3.52 -0.88
CA LEU A 57 -9.32 -4.88 -0.64
C LEU A 57 -9.81 -5.05 0.80
N GLU A 58 -9.10 -4.50 1.78
CA GLU A 58 -9.52 -4.50 3.18
C GLU A 58 -10.85 -3.76 3.36
N GLU A 59 -11.00 -2.57 2.78
CA GLU A 59 -12.26 -1.81 2.78
C GLU A 59 -13.41 -2.57 2.12
N ALA A 60 -13.10 -3.40 1.12
CA ALA A 60 -14.08 -4.24 0.44
C ALA A 60 -14.33 -5.59 1.14
N GLY A 61 -13.73 -5.84 2.31
CA GLY A 61 -13.90 -7.09 3.08
C GLY A 61 -13.14 -8.30 2.52
N MET A 62 -12.15 -8.08 1.67
CA MET A 62 -11.36 -9.09 0.97
C MET A 62 -9.96 -9.26 1.59
N MET A 63 -9.92 -9.56 2.90
CA MET A 63 -8.68 -9.67 3.68
C MET A 63 -7.74 -10.77 3.16
N ASP A 64 -8.28 -11.90 2.69
CA ASP A 64 -7.46 -12.99 2.13
C ASP A 64 -6.72 -12.54 0.87
N GLU A 65 -7.39 -11.79 -0.01
CA GLU A 65 -6.79 -11.22 -1.20
C GLU A 65 -5.76 -10.14 -0.84
N ALA A 66 -6.04 -9.29 0.15
CA ALA A 66 -5.12 -8.28 0.64
C ALA A 66 -3.81 -8.91 1.16
N ALA A 67 -3.90 -9.95 2.00
CA ALA A 67 -2.75 -10.68 2.50
C ALA A 67 -1.93 -11.34 1.37
N HIS A 68 -2.61 -11.80 0.30
CA HIS A 68 -1.96 -12.39 -0.86
C HIS A 68 -1.12 -11.36 -1.65
N ILE A 69 -1.58 -10.11 -1.72
CA ILE A 69 -0.86 -9.02 -2.41
C ILE A 69 0.35 -8.56 -1.61
N GLN A 70 0.26 -8.50 -0.28
CA GLN A 70 1.37 -8.09 0.59
C GLN A 70 2.63 -8.96 0.43
N GLN A 71 2.52 -10.16 -0.12
CA GLN A 71 3.65 -11.05 -0.38
C GLN A 71 4.40 -10.74 -1.68
N TRP A 72 3.83 -9.94 -2.59
CA TRP A 72 4.38 -9.71 -3.92
C TRP A 72 5.72 -8.98 -3.95
N PRO A 73 6.02 -8.01 -3.06
CA PRO A 73 7.35 -7.38 -3.02
C PRO A 73 8.52 -8.37 -2.85
N ALA A 74 8.26 -9.55 -2.28
CA ALA A 74 9.26 -10.61 -2.14
C ALA A 74 9.41 -11.51 -3.39
N ILE A 75 8.70 -11.21 -4.48
CA ILE A 75 8.68 -12.00 -5.72
C ILE A 75 9.44 -11.28 -6.81
N ASP A 76 10.68 -11.71 -7.04
CA ASP A 76 11.53 -11.13 -8.10
C ASP A 76 11.09 -11.54 -9.53
N ASN A 77 10.23 -12.55 -9.65
CA ASN A 77 9.78 -13.07 -10.95
C ASN A 77 8.53 -12.34 -11.44
N GLN A 78 8.71 -11.43 -12.39
CA GLN A 78 7.64 -10.68 -13.06
C GLN A 78 6.53 -11.58 -13.64
N ALA A 79 6.87 -12.70 -14.28
CA ALA A 79 5.86 -13.62 -14.83
C ALA A 79 5.02 -14.26 -13.72
N LYS A 80 5.62 -14.52 -12.56
CA LYS A 80 4.92 -15.02 -11.38
C LYS A 80 3.96 -13.97 -10.82
N VAL A 81 4.40 -12.71 -10.72
CA VAL A 81 3.54 -11.58 -10.34
C VAL A 81 2.32 -11.48 -11.25
N LYS A 82 2.51 -11.53 -12.58
CA LYS A 82 1.40 -11.51 -13.56
C LYS A 82 0.36 -12.60 -13.31
N GLN A 83 0.84 -13.82 -13.05
CA GLN A 83 -0.04 -14.95 -12.76
C GLN A 83 -0.82 -14.75 -11.45
N LEU A 84 -0.15 -14.30 -10.39
CA LEU A 84 -0.78 -14.05 -9.09
C LEU A 84 -1.80 -12.92 -9.19
N ALA A 85 -1.47 -11.82 -9.86
CA ALA A 85 -2.39 -10.72 -10.09
C ALA A 85 -3.63 -11.16 -10.86
N LYS A 86 -3.46 -11.98 -11.91
CA LYS A 86 -4.60 -12.56 -12.65
C LYS A 86 -5.49 -13.44 -11.77
N GLN A 87 -4.89 -14.22 -10.88
CA GLN A 87 -5.64 -15.05 -9.92
C GLN A 87 -6.42 -14.22 -8.92
N VAL A 88 -5.79 -13.18 -8.34
CA VAL A 88 -6.45 -12.27 -7.41
C VAL A 88 -7.58 -11.51 -8.12
N ALA A 89 -7.34 -10.96 -9.31
CA ALA A 89 -8.36 -10.29 -10.12
C ALA A 89 -9.61 -11.19 -10.30
N SER A 90 -9.41 -12.44 -10.71
CA SER A 90 -10.52 -13.39 -10.89
C SER A 90 -11.31 -13.66 -9.59
N ARG A 91 -10.62 -13.78 -8.45
CA ARG A 91 -11.28 -13.97 -7.14
C ARG A 91 -12.06 -12.75 -6.73
N VAL A 92 -11.48 -11.56 -6.88
CA VAL A 92 -12.12 -10.28 -6.60
C VAL A 92 -13.37 -10.09 -7.46
N THR A 93 -13.29 -10.32 -8.78
CA THR A 93 -14.45 -10.26 -9.67
C THR A 93 -15.58 -11.17 -9.20
N LYS A 94 -15.26 -12.42 -8.81
CA LYS A 94 -16.26 -13.38 -8.31
C LYS A 94 -16.90 -12.90 -7.01
N ARG A 95 -16.09 -12.47 -6.02
CA ARG A 95 -16.60 -11.96 -4.74
C ARG A 95 -17.50 -10.74 -4.96
N LEU A 96 -17.07 -9.78 -5.79
CA LEU A 96 -17.86 -8.59 -6.12
C LEU A 96 -19.19 -8.93 -6.79
N ALA A 97 -19.22 -9.92 -7.69
CA ALA A 97 -20.44 -10.39 -8.32
C ALA A 97 -21.39 -11.07 -7.31
N SER A 98 -20.85 -11.86 -6.38
CA SER A 98 -21.63 -12.53 -5.33
C SER A 98 -22.13 -11.59 -4.24
N SER A 99 -21.47 -10.46 -3.99
CA SER A 99 -21.87 -9.46 -2.98
C SER A 99 -22.95 -8.48 -3.45
N ASN A 100 -23.32 -8.48 -4.73
CA ASN A 100 -24.35 -7.61 -5.31
C ASN A 100 -25.73 -8.29 -5.40
N HIS A 101 -25.93 -9.39 -4.69
CA HIS A 101 -27.12 -10.24 -4.72
C HIS A 101 -27.64 -10.49 -3.30
#